data_AF-A0A7W1QFW4-F1
#
_entry.id   AF-A0A7W1QFW4-F1
#
_cell.length_a   1.000
_cell.length_b   1.000
_cell.length_c   1.000
_cell.angle_alpha   90.00
_cell.angle_beta   90.00
_cell.angle_gamma   90.00
#
_symmetry.space_group_name_H-M   'P 1'
#
loop_
_entity.id
_entity.type
_entity.pdbx_description
1 polymer ?
#
loop_
_entity_poly.entity_id
_entity_poly.type
_entity_poly.pdbx_seq_one_letter_code
_entity_poly.pdbx_strand_id
1 'polypeptide(L)'
;MNHPAHGADFEAMLRLALHPVDPPESLKVRVETTLQEITDAAVDELESWEIGAMRDPRNWVRPVIAGAAGATAGTALVILRVRAQRKKHAAASSSPLDLLQRTARAAAGEARRLARRDC
;
A
#
# COMPACT_ATOMS: atom_id res chain seq x y z
N MET A 1 47.19 8.45 5.17
CA MET A 1 46.25 8.47 4.04
C MET A 1 44.91 7.92 4.50
N ASN A 2 43.87 8.75 4.63
CA ASN A 2 42.49 8.26 4.76
C ASN A 2 41.97 7.94 3.35
N HIS A 3 41.37 6.76 3.15
CA HIS A 3 40.77 6.34 1.87
C HIS A 3 39.24 6.59 1.92
N PRO A 4 38.75 7.79 1.54
CA PRO A 4 37.32 8.05 1.38
C PRO A 4 36.69 7.31 0.17
N ALA A 5 37.50 6.65 -0.67
CA ALA A 5 37.05 6.00 -1.90
C ALA A 5 36.18 4.74 -1.67
N HIS A 6 36.51 3.90 -0.69
CA HIS A 6 35.83 2.61 -0.49
C HIS A 6 34.32 2.74 -0.18
N GLY A 7 33.92 3.78 0.55
CA GLY A 7 32.52 4.02 0.87
C GLY A 7 31.71 4.45 -0.36
N ALA A 8 32.29 5.29 -1.21
CA ALA A 8 31.67 5.73 -2.45
C ALA A 8 31.55 4.58 -3.47
N ASP A 9 32.58 3.73 -3.57
CA ASP A 9 32.59 2.57 -4.46
C ASP A 9 31.56 1.50 -4.03
N PHE A 10 31.43 1.27 -2.72
CA PHE A 10 30.42 0.34 -2.19
C PHE A 10 29.00 0.84 -2.41
N GLU A 11 28.74 2.13 -2.21
CA GLU A 11 27.43 2.73 -2.48
C GLU A 11 27.09 2.69 -3.98
N ALA A 12 28.08 2.88 -4.86
CA ALA A 12 27.91 2.72 -6.31
C ALA A 12 27.55 1.27 -6.67
N MET A 13 28.21 0.28 -6.06
CA MET A 13 27.89 -1.13 -6.24
C MET A 13 26.49 -1.49 -5.72
N LEU A 14 26.09 -0.95 -4.57
CA LEU A 14 24.73 -1.13 -4.04
C LEU A 14 23.67 -0.47 -4.92
N ARG A 15 23.92 0.71 -5.49
CA ARG A 15 22.99 1.35 -6.45
C ARG A 15 22.82 0.52 -7.71
N LEU A 16 23.89 -0.09 -8.20
CA LEU A 16 23.84 -0.99 -9.34
C LEU A 16 23.09 -2.28 -9.00
N ALA A 17 23.39 -2.89 -7.85
CA ALA A 17 22.76 -4.13 -7.39
C ALA A 17 21.28 -3.96 -7.04
N LEU A 18 20.90 -2.79 -6.51
CA LEU A 18 19.52 -2.42 -6.17
C LEU A 18 18.87 -1.58 -7.27
N HIS A 19 19.41 -1.60 -8.50
CA HIS A 19 18.75 -0.94 -9.60
C HIS A 19 17.34 -1.51 -9.75
N PRO A 20 16.31 -0.65 -9.87
CA PRO A 20 14.96 -1.15 -9.97
C PRO A 20 14.78 -2.06 -11.19
N VAL A 21 14.29 -3.26 -10.94
CA VAL A 21 13.85 -4.19 -11.98
C VAL A 21 12.36 -4.07 -12.17
N ASP A 22 11.92 -4.08 -13.43
CA ASP A 22 10.50 -4.19 -13.73
C ASP A 22 10.04 -5.63 -13.41
N PRO A 23 8.96 -5.79 -12.62
CA PRO A 23 8.49 -7.10 -12.24
C PRO A 23 7.91 -7.84 -13.47
N PRO A 24 8.16 -9.16 -13.60
CA PRO A 24 7.59 -9.94 -14.69
C PRO A 24 6.07 -10.01 -14.57
N GLU A 25 5.35 -10.05 -15.70
CA GLU A 25 3.88 -10.07 -15.71
C GLU A 25 3.30 -11.28 -14.95
N SER A 26 4.00 -12.42 -14.97
CA SER A 26 3.60 -13.61 -14.19
C SER A 26 3.58 -13.37 -12.68
N LEU A 27 4.41 -12.46 -12.15
CA LEU A 27 4.40 -12.11 -10.74
C LEU A 27 3.14 -11.32 -10.38
N LYS A 28 2.69 -10.42 -11.26
CA LYS A 28 1.45 -9.66 -11.03
C LYS A 28 0.26 -10.60 -10.95
N VAL A 29 0.13 -11.48 -11.96
CA VAL A 29 -0.94 -12.49 -12.00
C VAL A 29 -0.91 -13.36 -10.75
N ARG A 30 0.26 -13.90 -10.37
CA ARG A 30 0.37 -14.75 -9.17
C ARG A 30 0.01 -14.02 -7.88
N VAL A 31 0.41 -12.76 -7.72
CA VAL A 31 0.07 -11.95 -6.54
C VAL A 31 -1.43 -11.67 -6.50
N GLU A 32 -2.03 -11.32 -7.64
CA GLU A 32 -3.49 -11.11 -7.74
C GLU A 32 -4.25 -12.38 -7.38
N THR A 33 -3.87 -13.53 -7.94
CA THR A 33 -4.46 -14.83 -7.58
C THR A 33 -4.30 -15.13 -6.10
N THR A 34 -3.10 -14.96 -5.54
CA THR A 34 -2.86 -15.23 -4.10
C THR A 34 -3.69 -14.31 -3.21
N LEU A 35 -3.83 -13.02 -3.57
CA LEU A 35 -4.64 -12.07 -2.82
C LEU A 35 -6.13 -12.40 -2.91
N GLN A 36 -6.60 -12.85 -4.08
CA GLN A 36 -7.96 -13.32 -4.25
C GLN A 36 -8.23 -14.54 -3.36
N GLU A 37 -7.35 -15.54 -3.40
CA GLU A 37 -7.44 -16.74 -2.56
C GLU A 37 -7.48 -16.41 -1.06
N ILE A 38 -6.62 -15.48 -0.60
CA ILE A 38 -6.61 -15.04 0.81
C ILE A 38 -7.90 -14.27 1.15
N THR A 39 -8.41 -13.46 0.22
CA THR A 39 -9.65 -12.69 0.43
C THR A 39 -10.85 -13.62 0.54
N ASP A 40 -10.97 -14.60 -0.36
CA ASP A 40 -12.06 -15.57 -0.36
C ASP A 40 -12.02 -16.41 0.91
N ALA A 41 -10.85 -16.89 1.32
CA ALA A 41 -10.68 -17.61 2.59
C ALA A 41 -11.04 -16.75 3.82
N ALA A 42 -10.71 -15.46 3.81
CA ALA A 42 -11.08 -14.55 4.88
C ALA A 42 -12.58 -14.26 4.91
N VAL A 43 -13.26 -14.20 3.76
CA VAL A 43 -14.72 -14.03 3.66
C VAL A 43 -15.43 -15.23 4.26
N ASP A 44 -15.02 -16.46 3.92
CA ASP A 44 -15.59 -17.69 4.47
C ASP A 44 -15.45 -17.73 6.01
N GLU A 45 -14.30 -17.31 6.54
CA GLU A 45 -14.06 -17.19 7.98
C GLU A 45 -14.94 -16.10 8.62
N LEU A 46 -15.14 -14.96 7.94
CA LEU A 46 -16.01 -13.88 8.40
C LEU A 46 -17.49 -14.27 8.40
N GLU A 47 -17.94 -15.08 7.45
CA GLU A 47 -19.30 -15.63 7.43
C GLU A 47 -19.52 -16.65 8.55
N SER A 48 -18.47 -17.42 8.90
CA SER A 48 -18.47 -18.29 10.08
C SER A 48 -18.47 -17.50 11.40
N TRP A 49 -18.11 -16.22 11.34
CA TRP A 49 -18.10 -15.29 12.47
C TRP A 49 -19.53 -14.87 12.81
N GLU A 50 -20.20 -15.78 13.50
CA GLU A 50 -21.59 -15.72 13.92
C GLU A 50 -21.90 -14.42 14.69
N ILE A 51 -23.07 -13.84 14.41
CA ILE A 51 -23.65 -12.58 14.92
C ILE A 51 -23.54 -12.39 16.46
N GLY A 52 -23.24 -13.44 17.23
CA GLY A 52 -22.92 -13.38 18.66
C GLY A 52 -21.67 -12.55 19.03
N ALA A 53 -20.70 -12.40 18.12
CA ALA A 53 -19.50 -11.60 18.38
C ALA A 53 -19.81 -10.09 18.56
N MET A 54 -20.88 -9.58 17.94
CA MET A 54 -21.30 -8.17 18.02
C MET A 54 -21.99 -7.79 19.35
N ARG A 55 -22.25 -8.73 20.26
CA ARG A 55 -23.08 -8.43 21.45
C ARG A 55 -22.31 -7.99 22.69
N ASP A 56 -20.99 -8.18 22.75
CA ASP A 56 -20.15 -7.74 23.87
C ASP A 56 -18.88 -6.96 23.44
N PRO A 57 -18.83 -5.62 23.60
CA PRO A 57 -17.71 -4.76 23.19
C PRO A 57 -16.36 -5.13 23.78
N ARG A 58 -16.33 -5.85 24.90
CA ARG A 58 -15.07 -6.27 25.53
C ARG A 58 -14.40 -7.44 24.81
N ASN A 59 -15.15 -8.21 24.02
CA ASN A 59 -14.61 -9.33 23.25
C ASN A 59 -14.02 -8.90 21.89
N TRP A 60 -14.28 -7.65 21.45
CA TRP A 60 -13.82 -7.12 20.15
C TRP A 60 -12.37 -6.66 20.17
N VAL A 61 -11.82 -6.37 21.36
CA VAL A 61 -10.47 -5.83 21.54
C VAL A 61 -9.40 -6.81 21.04
N ARG A 62 -9.54 -8.11 21.31
CA ARG A 62 -8.59 -9.15 20.85
C ARG A 62 -8.53 -9.27 19.31
N PRO A 63 -9.66 -9.43 18.59
CA PRO A 63 -9.64 -9.49 17.14
C PRO A 63 -9.28 -8.17 16.45
N VAL A 64 -9.64 -7.01 17.01
CA VAL A 64 -9.20 -5.71 16.47
C VAL A 64 -7.68 -5.55 16.52
N ILE A 65 -7.03 -6.00 17.60
CA ILE A 65 -5.57 -5.99 17.71
C ILE A 65 -4.93 -6.94 16.68
N ALA A 66 -5.53 -8.13 16.44
CA ALA A 66 -5.06 -9.07 15.42
C ALA A 66 -5.27 -8.54 13.98
N GLY A 67 -6.42 -7.94 13.69
CA GLY A 67 -6.72 -7.33 12.38
C GLY A 67 -5.88 -6.09 12.10
N ALA A 68 -5.55 -5.30 13.13
CA ALA A 68 -4.64 -4.16 13.01
C ALA A 68 -3.22 -4.59 12.60
N ALA A 69 -2.76 -5.78 13.00
CA ALA A 69 -1.47 -6.32 12.55
C ALA A 69 -1.47 -6.67 11.05
N GLY A 70 -2.60 -7.12 10.49
CA GLY A 70 -2.76 -7.34 9.04
C GLY A 70 -2.85 -6.03 8.26
N ALA A 71 -3.67 -5.08 8.73
CA ALA A 71 -3.83 -3.77 8.09
C ALA A 71 -2.55 -2.92 8.12
N THR A 72 -1.74 -3.03 9.19
CA THR A 72 -0.44 -2.35 9.30
C THR A 72 0.59 -2.85 8.29
N ALA A 73 0.61 -4.16 7.98
CA ALA A 73 1.51 -4.68 6.94
C ALA A 73 1.14 -4.13 5.54
N GLY A 74 -0.17 -4.11 5.22
CA GLY A 74 -0.66 -3.55 3.95
C GLY A 74 -0.40 -2.05 3.82
N THR A 75 -0.73 -1.27 4.86
CA THR A 75 -0.42 0.18 4.86
C THR A 75 1.07 0.47 4.86
N ALA A 76 1.90 -0.31 5.58
CA ALA A 76 3.35 -0.17 5.54
C ALA A 76 3.92 -0.43 4.15
N LEU A 77 3.43 -1.45 3.43
CA LEU A 77 3.82 -1.73 2.05
C LEU A 77 3.44 -0.59 1.09
N VAL A 78 2.24 -0.01 1.24
CA VAL A 78 1.82 1.16 0.46
C VAL A 78 2.71 2.37 0.76
N ILE A 79 3.02 2.63 2.04
CA ILE A 79 3.91 3.72 2.46
C ILE A 79 5.32 3.51 1.89
N LEU A 80 5.85 2.28 1.95
CA LEU A 80 7.16 1.93 1.38
C LEU A 80 7.17 2.11 -0.14
N ARG A 81 6.11 1.71 -0.84
CA ARG A 81 5.96 1.89 -2.30
C ARG A 81 5.90 3.37 -2.68
N VAL A 82 5.14 4.18 -1.95
CA VAL A 82 5.06 5.65 -2.14
C VAL A 82 6.42 6.29 -1.88
N ARG A 83 7.13 5.88 -0.82
CA ARG A 83 8.47 6.40 -0.50
C ARG A 83 9.51 6.01 -1.55
N ALA A 84 9.46 4.78 -2.07
CA ALA A 84 10.32 4.30 -3.14
C ALA A 84 10.05 5.04 -4.47
N GLN A 85 8.77 5.25 -4.82
CA GLN A 85 8.37 6.05 -5.98
C GLN A 85 8.83 7.51 -5.85
N ARG A 86 8.64 8.15 -4.70
CA ARG A 86 9.10 9.53 -4.46
C ARG A 86 10.62 9.69 -4.59
N LYS A 87 11.41 8.70 -4.14
CA LYS A 87 12.87 8.68 -4.36
C LYS A 87 13.25 8.57 -5.83
N LYS A 88 12.51 7.77 -6.61
CA LYS A 88 12.71 7.67 -8.08
C LYS A 88 12.34 8.98 -8.79
N HIS A 89 11.23 9.62 -8.40
CA HIS A 89 10.76 10.89 -8.97
C HIS A 89 11.58 12.11 -8.52
N ALA A 90 12.23 12.06 -7.35
CA ALA A 90 13.20 13.09 -6.95
C ALA A 90 14.44 13.13 -7.88
N ALA A 91 14.72 12.04 -8.60
CA ALA A 91 15.75 11.98 -9.64
C ALA A 91 15.20 12.32 -11.05
N ALA A 92 13.87 12.41 -11.22
CA ALA A 92 13.20 12.65 -12.50
C ALA A 92 12.09 13.69 -12.31
N SER A 93 12.47 14.97 -12.37
CA SER A 93 11.59 16.11 -12.14
C SER A 93 10.49 16.25 -13.21
N SER A 94 9.24 15.92 -12.88
CA SER A 94 8.01 16.68 -13.21
C SER A 94 6.78 16.06 -12.51
N SER A 95 6.04 16.88 -11.78
CA SER A 95 5.19 16.52 -10.63
C SER A 95 4.01 15.57 -10.89
N PRO A 96 4.03 14.32 -10.36
CA PRO A 96 2.84 13.47 -10.25
C PRO A 96 1.80 14.00 -9.26
N LEU A 97 2.18 14.93 -8.37
CA LEU A 97 1.27 15.61 -7.44
C LEU A 97 0.25 16.48 -8.15
N ASP A 98 0.58 17.05 -9.30
CA ASP A 98 -0.37 17.86 -10.08
C ASP A 98 -1.46 16.98 -10.71
N LEU A 99 -1.11 15.75 -11.09
CA LEU A 99 -2.05 14.76 -11.60
C LEU A 99 -3.00 14.30 -10.48
N LEU A 100 -2.43 14.01 -9.31
CA LEU A 100 -3.17 13.58 -8.12
C LEU A 100 -4.09 14.68 -7.57
N GLN A 101 -3.64 15.93 -7.62
CA GLN A 101 -4.44 17.09 -7.21
C GLN A 101 -5.59 17.35 -8.17
N ARG A 102 -5.41 17.11 -9.48
CA ARG A 102 -6.49 17.19 -10.47
C ARG A 102 -7.51 16.06 -10.30
N THR A 103 -7.08 14.82 -10.09
CA THR A 103 -7.99 13.70 -9.85
C THR A 103 -8.74 13.83 -8.54
N ALA A 104 -8.09 14.29 -7.47
CA ALA A 104 -8.73 14.52 -6.18
C ALA A 104 -9.78 15.64 -6.25
N ARG A 105 -9.52 16.73 -6.97
CA ARG A 105 -10.50 17.79 -7.18
C ARG A 105 -11.68 17.34 -8.04
N ALA A 106 -11.44 16.50 -9.04
CA ALA A 106 -12.51 15.92 -9.86
C ALA A 106 -13.42 15.01 -9.01
N ALA A 107 -12.84 14.12 -8.21
CA ALA A 107 -13.58 13.20 -7.34
C ALA A 107 -14.36 13.94 -6.24
N ALA A 108 -13.76 14.96 -5.61
CA ALA A 108 -14.43 15.77 -4.61
C ALA A 108 -15.61 16.57 -5.18
N GLY A 109 -15.52 16.99 -6.45
CA GLY A 109 -16.61 17.66 -7.15
C GLY A 109 -17.82 16.74 -7.40
N GLU A 110 -17.58 15.48 -7.76
CA GLU A 110 -18.65 14.49 -7.92
C GLU A 110 -19.29 14.09 -6.60
N ALA A 111 -18.48 13.80 -5.57
CA ALA A 111 -18.98 13.45 -4.25
C ALA A 111 -19.88 14.55 -3.66
N ARG A 112 -19.53 15.83 -3.88
CA ARG A 112 -20.33 16.98 -3.40
C ARG A 112 -21.62 17.21 -4.19
N ARG A 113 -21.68 16.78 -5.45
CA ARG A 113 -22.92 16.79 -6.26
C ARG A 113 -23.86 15.68 -5.85
N LEU A 114 -23.34 14.50 -5.55
CA LEU A 114 -24.13 13.36 -5.06
C LEU A 114 -24.67 13.65 -3.65
N ALA A 115 -23.82 14.12 -2.75
CA ALA A 115 -24.22 14.51 -1.38
C ALA A 115 -25.23 15.68 -1.30
N ARG A 116 -25.46 16.41 -2.40
CA ARG A 116 -26.49 17.46 -2.48
C ARG A 116 -27.80 17.00 -3.13
N ARG A 117 -27.86 15.81 -3.73
CA ARG A 117 -29.10 15.24 -4.30
C ARG A 117 -29.91 14.44 -3.27
N ASP A 118 -29.33 14.16 -2.10
CA ASP A 118 -29.94 13.36 -1.03
C ASP A 118 -30.50 14.22 0.13
N CYS A 119 -30.71 15.53 -0.08
CA CYS A 119 -31.54 16.41 0.75
C CYS A 119 -32.65 17.02 -0.11
#